data_AF-A0A3D1IK62-F1
#
_entry.id   AF-A0A3D1IK62-F1
#
_cell.length_a   1.000
_cell.length_b   1.000
_cell.length_c   1.000
_cell.angle_alpha   90.00
_cell.angle_beta   90.00
_cell.angle_gamma   90.00
#
_symmetry.space_group_name_H-M   'P 1'
#
loop_
_entity.id
_entity.type
_entity.pdbx_description
1 polymer ?
#
loop_
_entity_poly.entity_id
_entity_poly.type
_entity_poly.pdbx_seq_one_letter_code
_entity_poly.pdbx_strand_id
1 'polypeptide(L)'
;FPIPWFQLQLARATQQLYYPEFLPDASRPAGLPWSSATGRGDLSESFGTLRYGNLAEILLYDVRRTMSLAGPNAVFIDAQVEGWLMDRTGASGVSHLVHAPSNPFGWSAGKWGEWYPDILDRENAALTTAVAKPYWQEGWLKQHDRLAQAIGGQPERAPLIISGDLHAVGVGRMHRAGQVNLSARPITTVLSGPIGTSIRGFPSVVRGIGATTPAHLDVEESVAPVEDHGFTLVDFLPDRIVLQQFKWDVDRESVNAIDRLEPFYRTELPRPA
;
A
#
# COMPACT_ATOMS: atom_id res chain seq x y z
N PHE A 1 5.09 -23.18 3.67
CA PHE A 1 4.24 -22.79 4.81
C PHE A 1 2.84 -22.50 4.30
N PRO A 2 1.90 -23.46 4.34
CA PRO A 2 0.49 -23.11 4.19
C PRO A 2 0.11 -22.18 5.34
N ILE A 3 -0.79 -21.23 5.12
CA ILE A 3 -1.33 -20.38 6.20
C ILE A 3 -1.95 -21.36 7.21
N PRO A 4 -1.38 -21.52 8.41
CA PRO A 4 -1.97 -22.40 9.41
C PRO A 4 -3.39 -21.88 9.69
N TRP A 5 -4.35 -22.79 9.83
CA TRP A 5 -5.75 -22.46 10.17
C TRP A 5 -5.86 -21.39 11.26
N PHE A 6 -4.97 -21.44 12.25
CA PHE A 6 -4.82 -20.42 13.29
C PHE A 6 -4.60 -18.99 12.76
N GLN A 7 -3.67 -18.78 11.82
CA GLN A 7 -3.39 -17.45 11.26
C GLN A 7 -4.61 -16.89 10.52
N LEU A 8 -5.30 -17.74 9.76
CA LEU A 8 -6.53 -17.35 9.07
C LEU A 8 -7.64 -16.96 10.06
N GLN A 9 -7.84 -17.75 11.12
CA GLN A 9 -8.84 -17.45 12.15
C GLN A 9 -8.49 -16.21 12.96
N LEU A 10 -7.19 -15.98 13.26
CA LEU A 10 -6.74 -14.77 13.93
C LEU A 10 -6.99 -13.52 13.07
N ALA A 11 -6.70 -13.60 11.77
CA ALA A 11 -6.99 -12.51 10.83
C ALA A 11 -8.50 -12.19 10.80
N ARG A 12 -9.35 -13.21 10.70
CA ARG A 12 -10.83 -13.08 10.75
C ARG A 12 -11.34 -12.48 12.05
N ALA A 13 -10.79 -12.90 13.19
CA ALA A 13 -11.14 -12.36 14.49
C ALA A 13 -10.73 -10.88 14.60
N THR A 14 -9.55 -10.53 14.11
CA THR A 14 -9.05 -9.14 14.13
C THR A 14 -9.90 -8.24 13.26
N GLN A 15 -10.22 -8.71 12.05
CA GLN A 15 -11.12 -8.02 11.13
C GLN A 15 -12.49 -7.77 11.74
N GLN A 16 -13.11 -8.80 12.33
CA GLN A 16 -14.42 -8.67 12.98
C GLN A 16 -14.44 -7.64 14.11
N LEU A 17 -13.34 -7.47 14.84
CA LEU A 17 -13.26 -6.59 15.99
C LEU A 17 -12.88 -5.15 15.63
N TYR A 18 -12.06 -4.96 14.59
CA TYR A 18 -11.34 -3.70 14.38
C TYR A 18 -11.37 -3.14 12.95
N TYR A 19 -11.75 -3.93 11.95
CA TYR A 19 -11.73 -3.48 10.55
C TYR A 19 -13.13 -3.52 9.92
N PRO A 20 -13.45 -2.57 9.03
CA PRO A 20 -14.67 -2.67 8.24
C PRO A 20 -14.61 -3.89 7.33
N GLU A 21 -15.74 -4.59 7.19
CA GLU A 21 -15.86 -5.70 6.25
C GLU A 21 -15.98 -5.17 4.81
N PHE A 22 -15.40 -5.89 3.84
CA PHE A 22 -15.64 -5.56 2.43
C PHE A 22 -17.05 -6.03 2.07
N LEU A 23 -17.95 -5.06 1.92
CA LEU A 23 -19.33 -5.28 1.50
C LEU A 23 -19.40 -6.05 0.17
N PRO A 24 -20.54 -6.70 -0.13
CA PRO A 24 -20.76 -7.31 -1.44
C PRO A 24 -20.58 -6.25 -2.54
N ASP A 25 -19.84 -6.62 -3.58
CA ASP A 25 -19.50 -5.75 -4.69
C ASP A 25 -19.73 -6.51 -6.00
N ALA A 26 -20.65 -6.01 -6.83
CA ALA A 26 -20.97 -6.61 -8.12
C ALA A 26 -19.81 -6.58 -9.12
N SER A 27 -18.81 -5.70 -8.91
CA SER A 27 -17.62 -5.60 -9.74
C SER A 27 -16.45 -6.47 -9.27
N ARG A 28 -16.59 -7.13 -8.11
CA ARG A 28 -15.66 -8.14 -7.60
C ARG A 28 -16.13 -9.54 -8.02
N PRO A 29 -15.29 -10.34 -8.70
CA PRO A 29 -15.64 -11.72 -9.02
C PRO A 29 -15.92 -12.53 -7.74
N ALA A 30 -17.08 -13.19 -7.66
CA ALA A 30 -17.48 -14.01 -6.51
C ALA A 30 -16.54 -15.22 -6.24
N GLY A 31 -15.76 -15.62 -7.24
CA GLY A 31 -14.84 -16.76 -7.18
C GLY A 31 -13.42 -16.42 -6.75
N LEU A 32 -13.11 -15.17 -6.36
CA LEU A 32 -11.74 -14.84 -5.96
C LEU A 32 -11.31 -15.71 -4.76
N PRO A 33 -10.13 -16.34 -4.80
CA PRO A 33 -9.68 -17.16 -3.69
C PRO A 33 -9.50 -16.27 -2.45
N TRP A 34 -9.80 -16.82 -1.27
CA TRP A 34 -9.69 -16.10 0.02
C TRP A 34 -10.61 -14.89 0.18
N SER A 35 -11.64 -14.77 -0.67
CA SER A 35 -12.62 -13.68 -0.63
C SER A 35 -13.94 -14.05 0.04
N SER A 36 -14.10 -15.24 0.62
CA SER A 36 -15.32 -15.60 1.35
C SER A 36 -15.06 -16.58 2.49
N ALA A 37 -15.82 -16.41 3.57
CA ALA A 37 -15.98 -17.42 4.62
C ALA A 37 -17.41 -17.92 4.64
N THR A 38 -17.58 -19.23 4.57
CA THR A 38 -18.87 -19.88 4.76
C THR A 38 -19.43 -19.50 6.13
N GLY A 39 -20.61 -18.87 6.15
CA GLY A 39 -21.31 -18.47 7.37
C GLY A 39 -21.33 -16.96 7.70
N ARG A 40 -20.66 -16.10 6.92
CA ARG A 40 -20.68 -14.63 7.12
C ARG A 40 -21.41 -13.84 6.02
N GLY A 41 -22.12 -14.51 5.12
CA GLY A 41 -22.75 -13.88 3.95
C GLY A 41 -21.76 -13.61 2.81
N ASP A 42 -22.11 -12.72 1.88
CA ASP A 42 -21.28 -12.37 0.70
C ASP A 42 -20.24 -11.26 1.01
N LEU A 43 -19.62 -11.36 2.19
CA LEU A 43 -18.55 -10.46 2.61
C LEU A 43 -17.20 -10.99 2.13
N SER A 44 -16.34 -10.09 1.67
CA SER A 44 -14.94 -10.44 1.44
C SER A 44 -14.08 -10.10 2.62
N GLU A 45 -13.21 -11.04 2.94
CA GLU A 45 -12.32 -10.92 4.07
C GLU A 45 -11.02 -10.23 3.65
N SER A 46 -10.61 -10.30 2.37
CA SER A 46 -9.23 -10.01 1.97
C SER A 46 -9.11 -8.94 0.88
N PHE A 47 -10.16 -8.78 0.07
CA PHE A 47 -10.16 -7.91 -1.11
C PHE A 47 -11.49 -7.20 -1.27
N GLY A 48 -11.48 -5.91 -1.59
CA GLY A 48 -12.69 -5.15 -1.84
C GLY A 48 -12.48 -4.07 -2.89
N THR A 49 -13.58 -3.52 -3.36
CA THR A 49 -13.54 -2.25 -4.09
C THR A 49 -14.48 -1.24 -3.45
N LEU A 50 -14.11 0.03 -3.56
CA LEU A 50 -15.04 1.14 -3.36
C LEU A 50 -15.18 1.86 -4.70
N ARG A 51 -16.40 1.93 -5.22
CA ARG A 51 -16.67 2.56 -6.52
C ARG A 51 -17.73 3.65 -6.39
N TYR A 52 -17.40 4.84 -6.88
CA TYR A 52 -18.32 5.97 -6.98
C TYR A 52 -18.67 6.23 -8.45
N GLY A 53 -19.71 5.58 -8.94
CA GLY A 53 -20.15 5.67 -10.34
C GLY A 53 -19.02 5.35 -11.33
N ASN A 54 -18.74 6.30 -12.23
CA ASN A 54 -17.60 6.27 -13.15
C ASN A 54 -16.50 7.28 -12.76
N LEU A 55 -16.60 7.91 -11.59
CA LEU A 55 -15.63 8.90 -11.13
C LEU A 55 -14.37 8.22 -10.58
N ALA A 56 -14.54 7.37 -9.56
CA ALA A 56 -13.42 6.75 -8.87
C ALA A 56 -13.69 5.30 -8.51
N GLU A 57 -12.64 4.50 -8.55
CA GLU A 57 -12.59 3.14 -8.01
C GLU A 57 -11.32 2.97 -7.16
N ILE A 58 -11.47 2.36 -5.99
CA ILE A 58 -10.37 2.06 -5.07
C ILE A 58 -10.29 0.56 -4.92
N LEU A 59 -9.15 -0.04 -5.25
CA LEU A 59 -8.87 -1.46 -5.10
C LEU A 59 -8.19 -1.70 -3.75
N LEU A 60 -8.91 -2.29 -2.79
CA LEU A 60 -8.43 -2.57 -1.44
C LEU A 60 -7.99 -4.03 -1.36
N TYR A 61 -6.75 -4.31 -0.97
CA TYR A 61 -6.26 -5.69 -0.94
C TYR A 61 -5.20 -5.98 0.13
N ASP A 62 -5.45 -7.05 0.89
CA ASP A 62 -4.50 -7.61 1.87
C ASP A 62 -3.45 -8.48 1.15
N VAL A 63 -2.19 -8.11 1.31
CA VAL A 63 -1.06 -8.82 0.69
C VAL A 63 -0.42 -9.85 1.63
N ARG A 64 -0.78 -9.88 2.92
CA ARG A 64 -0.19 -10.78 3.91
C ARG A 64 -0.90 -12.11 3.99
N ARG A 65 -2.22 -12.09 3.82
CA ARG A 65 -3.04 -13.27 4.09
C ARG A 65 -2.76 -14.42 3.16
N THR A 66 -2.45 -14.16 1.90
CA THR A 66 -2.20 -15.18 0.87
C THR A 66 -0.72 -15.39 0.57
N MET A 67 0.15 -14.81 1.41
CA MET A 67 1.60 -14.89 1.28
C MET A 67 2.10 -16.34 1.22
N SER A 68 2.89 -16.66 0.21
CA SER A 68 3.57 -17.95 0.06
C SER A 68 5.09 -17.82 0.24
N LEU A 69 5.72 -18.96 0.56
CA LEU A 69 7.18 -19.10 0.69
C LEU A 69 7.65 -20.16 -0.31
N ALA A 70 7.87 -19.71 -1.55
CA ALA A 70 8.21 -20.54 -2.70
C ALA A 70 9.34 -19.93 -3.57
N GLY A 71 10.24 -19.17 -2.94
CA GLY A 71 11.39 -18.53 -3.54
C GLY A 71 11.00 -17.62 -4.71
N PRO A 72 11.51 -17.86 -5.94
CA PRO A 72 11.14 -17.09 -7.12
C PRO A 72 9.66 -17.15 -7.50
N ASN A 73 8.93 -18.19 -7.08
CA ASN A 73 7.49 -18.37 -7.35
C ASN A 73 6.62 -17.93 -6.16
N ALA A 74 7.22 -17.37 -5.12
CA ALA A 74 6.46 -16.84 -3.99
C ALA A 74 5.60 -15.66 -4.43
N VAL A 75 4.44 -15.51 -3.81
CA VAL A 75 3.54 -14.39 -4.05
C VAL A 75 3.04 -13.86 -2.72
N PHE A 76 2.70 -12.58 -2.67
CA PHE A 76 1.86 -12.06 -1.60
C PHE A 76 0.39 -12.30 -1.89
N ILE A 77 0.00 -12.08 -3.13
CA ILE A 77 -1.37 -12.17 -3.59
C ILE A 77 -1.50 -13.37 -4.53
N ASP A 78 -2.55 -14.17 -4.38
CA ASP A 78 -2.86 -15.27 -5.29
C ASP A 78 -2.92 -14.81 -6.75
N ALA A 79 -2.46 -15.66 -7.68
CA ALA A 79 -2.39 -15.33 -9.10
C ALA A 79 -3.73 -14.93 -9.72
N GLN A 80 -4.86 -15.49 -9.25
CA GLN A 80 -6.19 -15.09 -9.74
C GLN A 80 -6.55 -13.66 -9.31
N VAL A 81 -6.14 -13.28 -8.11
CA VAL A 81 -6.38 -11.93 -7.58
C VAL A 81 -5.42 -10.94 -8.23
N GLU A 82 -4.14 -11.31 -8.45
CA GLU A 82 -3.21 -10.51 -9.25
C GLU A 82 -3.77 -10.28 -10.66
N GLY A 83 -4.28 -11.32 -11.32
CA GLY A 83 -4.96 -11.22 -12.62
C GLY A 83 -6.14 -10.26 -12.59
N TRP A 84 -7.02 -10.37 -11.58
CA TRP A 84 -8.11 -9.43 -11.38
C TRP A 84 -7.62 -7.99 -11.20
N LEU A 85 -6.60 -7.74 -10.38
CA LEU A 85 -6.02 -6.41 -10.21
C LEU A 85 -5.47 -5.87 -11.53
N MET A 86 -4.80 -6.70 -12.34
CA MET A 86 -4.32 -6.31 -13.66
C MET A 86 -5.47 -5.97 -14.61
N ASP A 87 -6.54 -6.78 -14.63
CA ASP A 87 -7.72 -6.54 -15.47
C ASP A 87 -8.41 -5.23 -15.08
N ARG A 88 -8.58 -4.96 -13.78
CA ARG A 88 -9.13 -3.68 -13.28
C ARG A 88 -8.22 -2.50 -13.64
N THR A 89 -6.90 -2.70 -13.54
CA THR A 89 -5.91 -1.69 -13.93
C THR A 89 -5.99 -1.36 -15.41
N GLY A 90 -6.16 -2.35 -16.28
CA GLY A 90 -6.27 -2.17 -17.73
C GLY A 90 -7.63 -1.68 -18.21
N ALA A 91 -8.71 -1.93 -17.45
CA ALA A 91 -10.08 -1.61 -17.87
C ALA A 91 -10.31 -0.10 -18.03
N SER A 92 -11.10 0.27 -19.03
CA SER A 92 -11.67 1.62 -19.17
C SER A 92 -13.03 1.71 -18.44
N GLY A 93 -13.51 2.92 -18.18
CA GLY A 93 -14.84 3.16 -17.59
C GLY A 93 -14.86 3.72 -16.17
N VAL A 94 -13.69 4.03 -15.59
CA VAL A 94 -13.55 4.92 -14.43
C VAL A 94 -12.55 6.01 -14.73
N SER A 95 -12.82 7.22 -14.23
CA SER A 95 -11.95 8.38 -14.41
C SER A 95 -10.68 8.27 -13.57
N HIS A 96 -10.79 7.65 -12.40
CA HIS A 96 -9.68 7.41 -11.46
C HIS A 96 -9.71 5.98 -10.94
N LEU A 97 -8.52 5.41 -10.77
CA LEU A 97 -8.32 4.11 -10.14
C LEU A 97 -7.17 4.23 -9.15
N VAL A 98 -7.40 3.80 -7.91
CA VAL A 98 -6.39 3.83 -6.83
C VAL A 98 -6.13 2.43 -6.34
N HIS A 99 -4.86 2.06 -6.25
CA HIS A 99 -4.46 0.84 -5.55
C HIS A 99 -4.23 1.12 -4.06
N ALA A 100 -4.81 0.29 -3.20
CA ALA A 100 -4.67 0.38 -1.77
C ALA A 100 -4.22 -0.96 -1.14
N PRO A 101 -2.95 -1.35 -1.36
CA PRO A 101 -2.36 -2.53 -0.74
C PRO A 101 -2.11 -2.33 0.76
N SER A 102 -2.15 -3.42 1.53
CA SER A 102 -1.74 -3.40 2.94
C SER A 102 -0.22 -3.22 3.16
N ASN A 103 0.64 -3.57 2.19
CA ASN A 103 2.06 -3.21 2.22
C ASN A 103 2.35 -2.03 1.29
N PRO A 104 3.17 -1.06 1.72
CA PRO A 104 3.44 0.11 0.92
C PRO A 104 4.32 -0.14 -0.29
N PHE A 105 4.04 0.63 -1.34
CA PHE A 105 4.93 0.79 -2.49
C PHE A 105 5.77 2.04 -2.24
N GLY A 106 7.08 1.95 -2.44
CA GLY A 106 7.98 3.11 -2.36
C GLY A 106 8.91 3.12 -1.17
N TRP A 107 8.55 2.49 -0.06
CA TRP A 107 9.35 2.53 1.17
C TRP A 107 9.44 1.18 1.87
N SER A 108 10.54 1.01 2.61
CA SER A 108 10.85 -0.14 3.43
C SER A 108 11.33 0.32 4.81
N ALA A 109 11.07 -0.48 5.85
CA ALA A 109 11.76 -0.36 7.14
C ALA A 109 12.55 -1.64 7.47
N GLY A 110 12.86 -2.46 6.45
CA GLY A 110 13.68 -3.65 6.58
C GLY A 110 13.02 -4.82 7.33
N LYS A 111 11.70 -4.79 7.56
CA LYS A 111 10.97 -5.86 8.25
C LYS A 111 10.67 -7.03 7.31
N TRP A 112 10.59 -8.22 7.90
CA TRP A 112 10.17 -9.40 7.15
C TRP A 112 8.76 -9.24 6.58
N GLY A 113 8.55 -9.82 5.40
CA GLY A 113 7.33 -9.69 4.62
C GLY A 113 7.28 -8.43 3.77
N GLU A 114 8.22 -7.50 3.76
CA GLU A 114 8.13 -6.41 2.77
C GLU A 114 8.36 -6.91 1.34
N TRP A 115 7.96 -6.09 0.35
CA TRP A 115 8.27 -6.34 -1.06
C TRP A 115 9.78 -6.46 -1.29
N TYR A 116 10.58 -5.72 -0.50
CA TYR A 116 11.98 -5.46 -0.76
C TYR A 116 12.93 -6.36 0.09
N PRO A 117 14.09 -6.74 -0.48
CA PRO A 117 15.04 -7.65 0.16
C PRO A 117 15.94 -6.97 1.19
N ASP A 118 15.73 -5.67 1.42
CA ASP A 118 16.59 -4.89 2.29
C ASP A 118 16.34 -5.17 3.77
N ILE A 119 17.41 -5.07 4.56
CA ILE A 119 17.41 -5.30 6.00
C ILE A 119 18.29 -4.25 6.66
N LEU A 120 18.03 -3.94 7.93
CA LEU A 120 18.85 -3.01 8.69
C LEU A 120 20.27 -3.55 8.89
N ASP A 121 21.24 -2.82 8.36
CA ASP A 121 22.62 -2.85 8.83
C ASP A 121 22.73 -1.97 10.08
N ARG A 122 22.95 -2.61 11.22
CA ARG A 122 23.04 -1.91 12.51
C ARG A 122 24.31 -1.11 12.68
N GLU A 123 25.39 -1.46 11.96
CA GLU A 123 26.66 -0.74 12.07
C GLU A 123 26.58 0.60 11.34
N ASN A 124 25.93 0.62 10.17
CA ASN A 124 25.78 1.80 9.33
C ASN A 124 24.44 2.54 9.53
N ALA A 125 23.55 2.02 10.39
CA ALA A 125 22.21 2.54 10.64
C ALA A 125 21.41 2.80 9.35
N ALA A 126 21.54 1.89 8.38
CA ALA A 126 20.96 2.03 7.04
C ALA A 126 20.39 0.69 6.55
N LEU A 127 19.40 0.75 5.66
CA LEU A 127 18.93 -0.46 4.97
C LEU A 127 19.96 -0.90 3.90
N THR A 128 20.23 -2.19 3.85
CA THR A 128 21.17 -2.78 2.89
C THR A 128 20.61 -4.06 2.27
N THR A 129 21.05 -4.35 1.06
CA THR A 129 20.84 -5.64 0.37
C THR A 129 22.11 -6.48 0.32
N ALA A 130 23.21 -6.02 0.94
CA ALA A 130 24.47 -6.78 1.00
C ALA A 130 24.35 -8.04 1.86
N VAL A 131 23.39 -8.06 2.78
CA VAL A 131 23.05 -9.22 3.62
C VAL A 131 21.71 -9.77 3.15
N ALA A 132 21.65 -11.08 2.91
CA ALA A 132 20.40 -11.73 2.53
C ALA A 132 19.39 -11.65 3.69
N LYS A 133 18.25 -11.01 3.44
CA LYS A 133 17.14 -10.93 4.40
C LYS A 133 16.56 -12.34 4.65
N PRO A 134 16.59 -12.84 5.89
CA PRO A 134 16.15 -14.20 6.19
C PRO A 134 14.72 -14.45 5.72
N TYR A 135 14.50 -15.56 5.03
CA TYR A 135 13.19 -16.01 4.51
C TYR A 135 12.47 -15.00 3.61
N TRP A 136 13.15 -13.96 3.12
CA TRP A 136 12.59 -13.13 2.06
C TRP A 136 12.49 -13.92 0.75
N GLN A 137 11.50 -13.60 -0.07
CA GLN A 137 11.23 -14.35 -1.30
C GLN A 137 11.32 -13.43 -2.52
N GLU A 138 12.13 -13.81 -3.51
CA GLU A 138 12.29 -13.05 -4.74
C GLU A 138 10.97 -12.86 -5.52
N GLY A 139 10.06 -13.84 -5.44
CA GLY A 139 8.77 -13.75 -6.10
C GLY A 139 7.89 -12.60 -5.60
N TRP A 140 8.07 -12.16 -4.35
CA TRP A 140 7.38 -11.00 -3.80
C TRP A 140 7.75 -9.72 -4.54
N LEU A 141 9.04 -9.49 -4.77
CA LEU A 141 9.53 -8.33 -5.54
C LEU A 141 9.12 -8.41 -7.00
N LYS A 142 9.17 -9.60 -7.60
CA LYS A 142 8.69 -9.80 -8.97
C LYS A 142 7.20 -9.48 -9.10
N GLN A 143 6.38 -9.81 -8.11
CA GLN A 143 4.96 -9.45 -8.08
C GLN A 143 4.76 -7.94 -7.91
N HIS A 144 5.53 -7.29 -7.03
CA HIS A 144 5.57 -5.82 -6.92
C HIS A 144 5.85 -5.17 -8.28
N ASP A 145 6.90 -5.60 -8.97
CA ASP A 145 7.33 -4.99 -10.23
C ASP A 145 6.30 -5.17 -11.35
N ARG A 146 5.62 -6.33 -11.43
CA ARG A 146 4.52 -6.55 -12.37
C ARG A 146 3.33 -5.62 -12.11
N LEU A 147 2.95 -5.44 -10.84
CA LEU A 147 1.88 -4.53 -10.46
C LEU A 147 2.28 -3.07 -10.77
N ALA A 148 3.50 -2.66 -10.42
CA ALA A 148 4.02 -1.33 -10.74
C ALA A 148 4.02 -1.08 -12.26
N GLN A 149 4.44 -2.06 -13.06
CA GLN A 149 4.41 -1.97 -14.51
C GLN A 149 2.98 -1.78 -15.05
N ALA A 150 2.02 -2.55 -14.54
CA ALA A 150 0.61 -2.42 -14.96
C ALA A 150 0.05 -1.03 -14.61
N ILE A 151 0.29 -0.55 -13.38
CA ILE A 151 -0.20 0.74 -12.89
C ILE A 151 0.43 1.90 -13.69
N GLY A 152 1.76 1.90 -13.86
CA GLY A 152 2.46 2.92 -14.64
C GLY A 152 2.21 2.85 -16.15
N GLY A 153 1.78 1.69 -16.65
CA GLY A 153 1.48 1.46 -18.07
C GLY A 153 0.08 1.90 -18.51
N GLN A 154 -0.88 2.08 -17.59
CA GLN A 154 -2.25 2.48 -17.91
C GLN A 154 -2.28 3.95 -18.34
N PRO A 155 -2.63 4.32 -19.59
CA PRO A 155 -2.36 5.66 -20.13
C PRO A 155 -3.37 6.78 -19.79
N GLU A 156 -4.59 6.45 -19.38
CA GLU A 156 -5.72 7.40 -19.28
C GLU A 156 -5.92 8.01 -17.88
N ARG A 157 -5.22 7.48 -16.87
CA ARG A 157 -5.40 7.82 -15.46
C ARG A 157 -4.09 8.19 -14.80
N ALA A 158 -4.17 8.99 -13.75
CA ALA A 158 -3.02 9.23 -12.88
C ALA A 158 -2.67 7.93 -12.11
N PRO A 159 -1.42 7.46 -12.14
CA PRO A 159 -1.01 6.28 -11.38
C PRO A 159 -0.88 6.63 -9.89
N LEU A 160 -1.76 6.08 -9.05
CA LEU A 160 -1.82 6.38 -7.61
C LEU A 160 -1.93 5.11 -6.77
N ILE A 161 -1.05 5.00 -5.78
CA ILE A 161 -1.06 3.98 -4.73
C ILE A 161 -1.12 4.68 -3.37
N ILE A 162 -2.06 4.27 -2.52
CA ILE A 162 -2.19 4.77 -1.14
C ILE A 162 -2.14 3.59 -0.18
N SER A 163 -1.25 3.62 0.79
CA SER A 163 -0.97 2.47 1.66
C SER A 163 -0.63 2.89 3.09
N GLY A 164 -0.62 1.91 4.00
CA GLY A 164 -0.33 2.11 5.43
C GLY A 164 0.87 1.29 5.90
N ASP A 165 0.73 0.63 7.06
CA ASP A 165 1.65 -0.39 7.61
C ASP A 165 3.04 0.09 8.10
N LEU A 166 3.60 1.18 7.56
CA LEU A 166 4.84 1.77 8.04
C LEU A 166 4.68 2.82 9.16
N HIS A 167 3.44 3.12 9.57
CA HIS A 167 3.15 4.12 10.62
C HIS A 167 3.83 5.47 10.37
N ALA A 168 3.80 5.93 9.12
CA ALA A 168 4.31 7.23 8.71
C ALA A 168 3.34 7.90 7.72
N VAL A 169 3.44 9.22 7.61
CA VAL A 169 2.91 10.02 6.49
C VAL A 169 4.02 10.26 5.47
N GLY A 170 3.71 10.24 4.18
CA GLY A 170 4.74 10.41 3.15
C GLY A 170 4.16 10.41 1.74
N VAL A 171 4.83 11.10 0.82
CA VAL A 171 4.42 11.19 -0.59
C VAL A 171 5.67 11.14 -1.48
N GLY A 172 5.64 10.26 -2.47
CA GLY A 172 6.75 10.05 -3.39
C GLY A 172 6.26 9.80 -4.81
N ARG A 173 7.15 10.03 -5.78
CA ARG A 173 6.95 9.69 -7.19
C ARG A 173 7.96 8.62 -7.58
N MET A 174 7.49 7.41 -7.82
CA MET A 174 8.30 6.28 -8.22
C MET A 174 8.59 6.36 -9.72
N HIS A 175 9.83 6.68 -10.09
CA HIS A 175 10.33 6.79 -11.46
C HIS A 175 10.93 5.48 -11.98
N ARG A 176 11.25 4.54 -11.09
CA ARG A 176 11.74 3.20 -11.45
C ARG A 176 11.40 2.17 -10.39
N ALA A 177 11.07 0.95 -10.83
CA ALA A 177 11.02 -0.24 -9.99
C ALA A 177 11.82 -1.37 -10.64
N GLY A 178 13.03 -1.66 -10.14
CA GLY A 178 13.93 -2.62 -10.77
C GLY A 178 14.24 -2.24 -12.22
N GLN A 179 13.77 -3.05 -13.16
CA GLN A 179 13.89 -2.83 -14.61
C GLN A 179 12.68 -2.10 -15.22
N VAL A 180 11.63 -1.87 -14.45
CA VAL A 180 10.45 -1.14 -14.90
C VAL A 180 10.77 0.35 -14.93
N ASN A 181 10.82 0.92 -16.14
CA ASN A 181 11.00 2.35 -16.34
C ASN A 181 9.65 3.07 -16.23
N LEU A 182 9.53 3.96 -15.24
CA LEU A 182 8.34 4.76 -14.96
C LEU A 182 8.61 6.26 -15.16
N SER A 183 9.80 6.66 -15.64
CA SER A 183 10.22 8.07 -15.74
C SER A 183 9.24 8.97 -16.51
N ALA A 184 8.62 8.45 -17.57
CA ALA A 184 7.62 9.20 -18.33
C ALA A 184 6.30 9.38 -17.57
N ARG A 185 5.95 8.44 -16.69
CA ARG A 185 4.67 8.35 -15.99
C ARG A 185 4.87 7.75 -14.59
N PRO A 186 5.51 8.50 -13.67
CA PRO A 186 5.88 7.97 -12.37
C PRO A 186 4.65 7.70 -11.52
N ILE A 187 4.69 6.64 -10.73
CA ILE A 187 3.59 6.27 -9.84
C ILE A 187 3.66 7.15 -8.61
N THR A 188 2.57 7.86 -8.29
CA THR A 188 2.47 8.56 -7.02
C THR A 188 2.17 7.54 -5.93
N THR A 189 3.06 7.42 -4.94
CA THR A 189 2.90 6.56 -3.77
C THR A 189 2.68 7.41 -2.53
N VAL A 190 1.71 7.02 -1.70
CA VAL A 190 1.34 7.74 -0.48
C VAL A 190 1.38 6.78 0.70
N LEU A 191 2.13 7.15 1.73
CA LEU A 191 1.96 6.62 3.09
C LEU A 191 0.91 7.48 3.77
N SER A 192 -0.23 6.87 4.07
CA SER A 192 -1.44 7.61 4.44
C SER A 192 -1.43 8.19 5.86
N GLY A 193 -0.44 7.84 6.68
CA GLY A 193 -0.36 8.22 8.08
C GLY A 193 -1.10 7.25 9.00
N PRO A 194 -0.56 6.97 10.21
CA PRO A 194 -1.34 6.32 11.25
C PRO A 194 -2.25 7.38 11.90
N ILE A 195 -3.57 7.16 11.91
CA ILE A 195 -4.50 8.01 12.70
C ILE A 195 -4.06 8.03 14.17
N GLY A 196 -3.53 6.90 14.65
CA GLY A 196 -2.85 6.80 15.94
C GLY A 196 -1.94 5.57 15.94
N THR A 197 -0.83 5.67 16.67
CA THR A 197 0.08 4.55 16.95
C THR A 197 0.73 4.78 18.31
N SER A 198 1.08 3.71 19.01
CA SER A 198 1.91 3.88 20.22
C SER A 198 3.32 4.29 19.82
N ILE A 199 4.09 4.92 20.72
CA ILE A 199 5.52 5.19 20.47
C ILE A 199 6.31 3.92 20.12
N ARG A 200 5.92 2.77 20.68
CA ARG A 200 6.48 1.45 20.37
C ARG A 200 5.93 0.83 19.08
N GLY A 201 5.12 1.58 18.34
CA GLY A 201 4.64 1.21 17.01
C GLY A 201 5.51 1.78 15.90
N PHE A 202 6.21 2.90 16.14
CA PHE A 202 7.04 3.55 15.12
C PHE A 202 8.23 2.68 14.72
N PRO A 203 8.46 2.45 13.41
CA PRO A 203 9.62 1.72 12.93
C PRO A 203 10.95 2.17 13.52
N SER A 204 11.21 3.47 13.62
CA SER A 204 12.48 3.97 14.18
C SER A 204 12.73 3.48 15.61
N VAL A 205 11.67 3.35 16.43
CA VAL A 205 11.76 2.90 17.82
C VAL A 205 11.95 1.39 17.90
N VAL A 206 11.19 0.60 17.12
CA VAL A 206 11.23 -0.88 17.24
C VAL A 206 12.30 -1.55 16.38
N ARG A 207 12.70 -0.90 15.29
CA ARG A 207 13.69 -1.44 14.34
C ARG A 207 15.00 -0.69 14.40
N GLY A 208 15.02 0.57 14.85
CA GLY A 208 16.21 1.43 14.80
C GLY A 208 16.35 2.21 13.49
N ILE A 209 15.33 2.17 12.62
CA ILE A 209 15.29 2.91 11.36
C ILE A 209 13.84 3.23 10.96
N GLY A 210 13.63 4.44 10.42
CA GLY A 210 12.36 4.84 9.83
C GLY A 210 12.13 4.21 8.45
N ALA A 211 11.03 4.58 7.80
CA ALA A 211 10.78 4.22 6.42
C ALA A 211 11.75 4.95 5.48
N THR A 212 12.40 4.20 4.58
CA THR A 212 13.34 4.74 3.58
C THR A 212 13.09 4.12 2.21
N THR A 213 13.43 4.84 1.14
CA THR A 213 13.36 4.31 -0.22
C THR A 213 14.34 3.14 -0.40
N PRO A 214 13.87 1.93 -0.73
CA PRO A 214 14.74 0.78 -0.99
C PRO A 214 15.52 0.98 -2.30
N ALA A 215 16.77 0.51 -2.36
CA ALA A 215 17.65 0.67 -3.54
C ALA A 215 17.08 0.08 -4.85
N HIS A 216 16.13 -0.85 -4.74
CA HIS A 216 15.43 -1.41 -5.91
C HIS A 216 14.60 -0.35 -6.65
N LEU A 217 14.21 0.73 -5.97
CA LEU A 217 13.38 1.80 -6.51
C LEU A 217 14.18 3.07 -6.78
N ASP A 218 13.62 3.91 -7.64
CA ASP A 218 13.97 5.32 -7.74
C ASP A 218 12.70 6.12 -7.40
N VAL A 219 12.71 6.77 -6.23
CA VAL A 219 11.56 7.52 -5.72
C VAL A 219 12.01 8.93 -5.40
N GLU A 220 11.37 9.90 -6.05
CA GLU A 220 11.48 11.31 -5.71
C GLU A 220 10.49 11.61 -4.57
N GLU A 221 11.01 11.83 -3.37
CA GLU A 221 10.19 12.13 -2.20
C GLU A 221 9.76 13.60 -2.20
N SER A 222 8.47 13.85 -2.46
CA SER A 222 7.87 15.17 -2.26
C SER A 222 7.66 15.46 -0.77
N VAL A 223 7.38 14.41 0.00
CA VAL A 223 7.35 14.39 1.46
C VAL A 223 8.05 13.10 1.90
N ALA A 224 9.25 13.25 2.44
CA ALA A 224 9.96 12.13 3.07
C ALA A 224 9.11 11.57 4.24
N PRO A 225 9.15 10.26 4.52
CA PRO A 225 8.36 9.66 5.58
C PRO A 225 8.55 10.34 6.94
N VAL A 226 7.44 10.74 7.56
CA VAL A 226 7.41 11.33 8.90
C VAL A 226 6.62 10.41 9.83
N GLU A 227 7.23 10.05 10.96
CA GLU A 227 6.63 9.23 12.01
C GLU A 227 5.80 10.09 12.99
N ASP A 228 4.81 10.79 12.45
CA ASP A 228 3.79 11.49 13.21
C ASP A 228 2.44 10.78 13.04
N HIS A 229 1.47 11.10 13.90
CA HIS A 229 0.08 10.74 13.60
C HIS A 229 -0.41 11.58 12.44
N GLY A 230 -1.31 11.04 11.62
CA GLY A 230 -1.76 11.73 10.44
C GLY A 230 -2.76 10.95 9.63
N PHE A 231 -3.26 11.61 8.59
CA PHE A 231 -4.19 11.04 7.64
C PHE A 231 -4.05 11.74 6.28
N THR A 232 -4.65 11.12 5.27
CA THR A 232 -4.72 11.68 3.91
C THR A 232 -6.16 11.98 3.56
N LEU A 233 -6.41 13.17 3.00
CA LEU A 233 -7.64 13.45 2.28
C LEU A 233 -7.38 13.42 0.78
N VAL A 234 -8.34 12.85 0.05
CA VAL A 234 -8.26 12.66 -1.40
C VAL A 234 -9.57 13.12 -2.02
N ASP A 235 -9.53 14.21 -2.78
CA ASP A 235 -10.66 14.66 -3.57
C ASP A 235 -10.53 14.16 -5.01
N PHE A 236 -11.57 13.49 -5.50
CA PHE A 236 -11.68 13.06 -6.88
C PHE A 236 -12.56 14.03 -7.67
N LEU A 237 -11.99 14.69 -8.67
CA LEU A 237 -12.72 15.53 -9.63
C LEU A 237 -12.66 14.86 -11.02
N PRO A 238 -13.56 15.16 -11.96
CA PRO A 238 -13.58 14.48 -13.26
C PRO A 238 -12.23 14.48 -14.03
N ASP A 239 -11.42 15.50 -13.83
CA ASP A 239 -10.17 15.81 -14.53
C ASP A 239 -8.90 15.62 -13.69
N ARG A 240 -9.00 15.53 -12.36
CA ARG A 240 -7.84 15.43 -11.46
C ARG A 240 -8.14 14.84 -10.10
N ILE A 241 -7.10 14.44 -9.39
CA ILE A 241 -7.13 14.07 -7.97
C ILE A 241 -6.41 15.15 -7.18
N VAL A 242 -6.97 15.59 -6.05
CA VAL A 242 -6.27 16.46 -5.09
C VAL A 242 -5.90 15.62 -3.87
N LEU A 243 -4.60 15.57 -3.56
CA LEU A 243 -4.05 14.87 -2.39
C LEU A 243 -3.65 15.89 -1.33
N GLN A 244 -4.04 15.65 -0.08
CA GLN A 244 -3.69 16.47 1.06
C GLN A 244 -3.21 15.58 2.22
N GLN A 245 -2.02 15.86 2.74
CA GLN A 245 -1.46 15.20 3.92
C GLN A 245 -1.66 16.07 5.15
N PHE A 246 -2.12 15.46 6.22
CA PHE A 246 -2.27 16.05 7.53
C PHE A 246 -1.40 15.27 8.52
N LYS A 247 -0.80 15.98 9.47
CA LYS A 247 -0.03 15.37 10.55
C LYS A 247 -0.30 16.09 11.86
N TRP A 248 -0.10 15.37 12.96
CA TRP A 248 -0.20 15.85 14.32
C TRP A 248 0.90 15.19 15.14
N ASP A 249 1.80 16.02 15.68
CA ASP A 249 2.89 15.59 16.55
C ASP A 249 2.41 15.54 17.99
N VAL A 250 2.15 14.33 18.50
CA VAL A 250 1.64 14.10 19.87
C VAL A 250 2.57 14.64 20.97
N ASP A 251 3.87 14.77 20.69
CA ASP A 251 4.86 15.23 21.67
C ASP A 251 4.94 16.77 21.70
N ARG A 252 4.50 17.45 20.64
CA ARG A 252 4.65 18.91 20.48
C ARG A 252 3.33 19.68 20.41
N GLU A 253 2.25 19.02 20.03
CA GLU A 253 0.97 19.65 19.77
C GLU A 253 -0.10 19.17 20.75
N SER A 254 -0.90 20.11 21.25
CA SER A 254 -2.05 19.74 22.10
C SER A 254 -3.09 18.98 21.29
N VAL A 255 -3.89 18.12 21.93
CA VAL A 255 -5.03 17.44 21.29
C VAL A 255 -6.02 18.43 20.64
N ASN A 256 -6.19 19.62 21.23
CA ASN A 256 -7.05 20.68 20.67
C ASN A 256 -6.55 21.23 19.32
N ALA A 257 -5.30 20.97 18.93
CA ALA A 257 -4.78 21.36 17.62
C ALA A 257 -5.43 20.53 16.49
N ILE A 258 -5.90 19.31 16.80
CA ILE A 258 -6.53 18.40 15.82
C ILE A 258 -7.74 19.05 15.14
N ASP A 259 -8.55 19.79 15.89
CA ASP A 259 -9.77 20.46 15.40
C ASP A 259 -9.51 21.53 14.33
N ARG A 260 -8.26 21.96 14.17
CA ARG A 260 -7.84 23.02 13.24
C ARG A 260 -6.63 22.62 12.40
N LEU A 261 -6.43 21.31 12.21
CA LEU A 261 -5.33 20.83 11.36
C LEU A 261 -5.52 21.34 9.94
N GLU A 262 -4.48 21.98 9.44
CA GLU A 262 -4.33 22.35 8.05
C GLU A 262 -3.42 21.32 7.35
N PRO A 263 -3.59 21.09 6.04
CA PRO A 263 -2.71 20.19 5.32
C PRO A 263 -1.29 20.77 5.27
N PHE A 264 -0.30 20.00 5.70
CA PHE A 264 1.10 20.43 5.61
C PHE A 264 1.68 20.20 4.20
N TYR A 265 1.03 19.36 3.39
CA TYR A 265 1.37 19.13 2.00
C TYR A 265 0.11 18.93 1.16
N ARG A 266 0.12 19.48 -0.06
CA ARG A 266 -0.94 19.35 -1.05
C ARG A 266 -0.34 19.17 -2.44
N THR A 267 -0.90 18.27 -3.24
CA THR A 267 -0.55 18.12 -4.66
C THR A 267 -1.77 17.74 -5.49
N GLU A 268 -1.70 17.97 -6.79
CA GLU A 268 -2.74 17.60 -7.74
C GLU A 268 -2.17 16.61 -8.77
N LEU A 269 -2.93 15.55 -9.04
CA LEU A 269 -2.63 14.56 -10.07
C LEU A 269 -3.62 14.75 -11.22
N PRO A 270 -3.23 15.44 -12.30
CA PRO A 270 -4.11 15.61 -13.44
C PRO A 270 -4.30 14.26 -14.15
N ARG A 271 -5.46 14.07 -14.77
CA ARG A 271 -5.63 13.01 -15.75
C ARG A 271 -4.75 13.32 -16.97
N PRO A 272 -4.08 12.31 -17.53
CA PRO A 272 -3.44 12.44 -18.83
C PRO A 272 -4.43 12.96 -19.88
N ALA A 273 -3.95 13.87 -20.74
CA ALA A 273 -4.70 14.41 -21.85
C ALA A 273 -4.85 13.40 -23.00
#